data_AF-A0A937CXI0-F1
#
_entry.id   AF-A0A937CXI0-F1
#
_cell.length_a   1.000
_cell.length_b   1.000
_cell.length_c   1.000
_cell.angle_alpha   90.00
_cell.angle_beta   90.00
_cell.angle_gamma   90.00
#
_symmetry.space_group_name_H-M   'P 1'
#
loop_
_entity.id
_entity.type
_entity.pdbx_description
1 polymer ?
#
loop_
_entity_poly.entity_id
_entity_poly.type
_entity_poly.pdbx_seq_one_letter_code
_entity_poly.pdbx_strand_id
1 'polypeptide(L)'
;MTLSSSSSAFRREKLTPERIAEMRGMVEGSTLSFRRIAASMSLTASTVSRYAAEGGWQRPSDPAGPAGVPAPAPPHAKARPALPTVQQRERITQKLWRLAERHAEELEDQPLEVAQRALQPLARLTRTLGEMDKHVQPPLDAGQYEIDTKPRRSLHEMRDELVAHLERIEREEREYEERYRWTFEDGAGI
;
A
#
# COMPACT_ATOMS: atom_id res chain seq x y z
N MET A 1 45.46 0.51 9.70
CA MET A 1 44.46 -0.54 9.43
C MET A 1 43.27 0.11 8.73
N THR A 2 43.21 0.03 7.40
CA THR A 2 42.10 0.58 6.59
C THR A 2 41.31 -0.60 6.02
N LEU A 3 40.10 -0.80 6.54
CA LEU A 3 39.12 -1.73 5.96
C LEU A 3 38.43 -1.02 4.80
N SER A 4 39.00 -1.15 3.59
CA SER A 4 38.29 -0.78 2.36
C SER A 4 37.20 -1.82 2.11
N SER A 5 35.99 -1.51 2.58
CA SER A 5 34.77 -2.14 2.09
C SER A 5 34.65 -1.86 0.59
N SER A 6 35.04 -2.82 -0.24
CA SER A 6 34.71 -2.82 -1.67
C SER A 6 33.21 -3.02 -1.80
N SER A 7 32.49 -1.91 -1.92
CA SER A 7 31.14 -1.84 -2.40
C SER A 7 31.13 -2.39 -3.84
N SER A 8 30.77 -3.67 -3.97
CA SER A 8 30.59 -4.36 -5.25
C SER A 8 29.39 -3.75 -5.97
N ALA A 9 29.66 -2.68 -6.71
CA ALA A 9 28.75 -2.16 -7.70
C ALA A 9 28.47 -3.29 -8.70
N PHE A 10 27.22 -3.75 -8.75
CA PHE A 10 26.66 -4.76 -9.64
C PHE A 10 26.95 -4.46 -11.11
N ARG A 11 28.19 -4.69 -11.55
CA ARG A 11 28.50 -4.80 -12.97
C ARG A 11 27.77 -6.04 -13.46
N ARG A 12 26.91 -5.82 -14.44
CA ARG A 12 26.21 -6.86 -15.21
C ARG A 12 27.26 -7.65 -15.98
N GLU A 13 28.00 -8.51 -15.29
CA GLU A 13 28.91 -9.46 -15.93
C GLU A 13 28.04 -10.38 -16.80
N LYS A 14 28.17 -10.19 -18.11
CA LYS A 14 27.61 -11.12 -19.08
C LYS A 14 28.33 -12.45 -18.86
N LEU A 15 27.56 -13.51 -18.60
CA LEU A 15 28.11 -14.86 -18.49
C LEU A 15 28.88 -15.20 -19.77
N THR A 16 29.99 -15.92 -19.63
CA THR A 16 30.72 -16.46 -20.77
C THR A 16 29.83 -17.43 -21.55
N PRO A 17 29.99 -17.56 -22.88
CA PRO A 17 29.15 -18.45 -23.69
C PRO A 17 29.26 -19.92 -23.25
N GLU A 18 30.42 -20.34 -22.76
CA GLU A 18 30.64 -21.68 -22.19
C GLU A 18 29.74 -21.95 -20.97
N ARG A 19 29.68 -20.98 -20.05
CA ARG A 19 28.79 -21.04 -18.88
C ARG A 19 27.31 -21.09 -19.27
N ILE A 20 26.93 -20.38 -20.33
CA ILE A 20 25.56 -20.41 -20.84
C ILE A 20 25.23 -21.80 -21.40
N ALA A 21 26.15 -22.42 -22.14
CA ALA A 21 25.97 -23.77 -22.69
C ALA A 21 25.85 -24.83 -21.59
N GLU A 22 26.70 -24.75 -20.56
CA GLU A 22 26.63 -25.65 -19.39
C GLU A 22 25.30 -25.48 -18.63
N MET A 23 24.89 -24.22 -18.39
CA MET A 23 23.61 -23.91 -17.75
C MET A 23 22.43 -24.44 -18.55
N ARG A 24 22.47 -24.30 -19.89
CA ARG A 24 21.46 -24.86 -20.80
C ARG A 24 21.38 -26.38 -20.68
N GLY A 25 22.52 -27.07 -20.73
CA GLY A 25 22.57 -28.53 -20.59
C GLY A 25 21.95 -29.03 -19.27
N MET A 26 22.15 -28.29 -18.17
CA MET A 26 21.51 -28.62 -16.90
C MET A 26 20.00 -28.35 -16.87
N VAL A 27 19.52 -27.31 -17.56
CA VAL A 27 18.07 -26.99 -17.63
C VAL A 27 17.35 -27.97 -18.56
N GLU A 28 17.91 -28.26 -19.73
CA GLU A 28 17.29 -29.15 -20.73
C GLU A 28 17.52 -30.64 -20.40
N GLY A 29 18.56 -30.97 -19.65
CA GLY A 29 18.90 -32.35 -19.27
C GLY A 29 18.40 -32.77 -17.89
N SER A 30 17.78 -31.88 -17.11
CA SER A 30 17.39 -32.18 -15.73
C SER A 30 16.03 -31.58 -15.33
N THR A 31 15.35 -32.25 -14.40
CA THR A 31 14.13 -31.75 -13.74
C THR A 31 14.45 -30.90 -12.50
N LEU A 32 15.73 -30.63 -12.22
CA LEU A 32 16.16 -29.83 -11.07
C LEU A 32 15.57 -28.41 -11.09
N SER A 33 15.28 -27.90 -9.90
CA SER A 33 14.81 -26.52 -9.75
C SER A 33 15.92 -25.51 -10.10
N PHE A 34 15.55 -24.33 -10.59
CA PHE A 34 16.51 -23.26 -10.92
C PHE A 34 17.37 -22.88 -9.70
N ARG A 35 16.86 -23.02 -8.48
CA ARG A 35 17.63 -22.78 -7.25
C ARG A 35 18.78 -23.76 -7.08
N ARG A 36 18.57 -25.04 -7.42
CA ARG A 36 19.63 -26.08 -7.34
C ARG A 36 20.67 -25.91 -8.43
N ILE A 37 20.25 -25.63 -9.66
CA ILE A 37 21.15 -25.33 -10.80
C ILE A 37 21.97 -24.06 -10.52
N ALA A 38 21.34 -23.04 -9.93
CA ALA A 38 22.04 -21.83 -9.54
C ALA A 38 23.08 -22.09 -8.44
N ALA A 39 22.74 -22.93 -7.45
CA ALA A 39 23.67 -23.29 -6.38
C ALA A 39 24.90 -24.07 -6.90
N SER A 40 24.73 -24.96 -7.90
CA SER A 40 25.87 -25.71 -8.47
C SER A 40 26.83 -24.83 -9.27
N MET A 41 26.33 -23.74 -9.86
CA MET A 41 27.14 -22.81 -10.65
C MET A 41 27.57 -21.54 -9.89
N SER A 42 27.25 -21.43 -8.60
CA SER A 42 27.44 -20.20 -7.80
C SER A 42 26.76 -18.96 -8.42
N LEU A 43 25.56 -19.15 -9.00
CA LEU A 43 24.73 -18.10 -9.57
C LEU A 43 23.48 -17.85 -8.70
N THR A 44 22.75 -16.79 -9.02
CA THR A 44 21.40 -16.59 -8.45
C THR A 44 20.36 -17.30 -9.30
N ALA A 45 19.29 -17.79 -8.67
CA ALA A 45 18.18 -18.44 -9.39
C ALA A 45 17.54 -17.52 -10.43
N SER A 46 17.51 -16.21 -10.17
CA SER A 46 17.01 -15.19 -11.09
C SER A 46 17.85 -15.10 -12.38
N THR A 47 19.17 -15.25 -12.29
CA THR A 47 20.05 -15.28 -13.47
C THR A 47 19.74 -16.49 -14.34
N VAL A 48 19.63 -17.68 -13.75
CA VAL A 48 19.28 -18.91 -14.47
C VAL A 48 17.90 -18.79 -15.13
N SER A 49 16.90 -18.29 -14.41
CA SER A 49 15.54 -18.08 -14.92
C SER A 49 15.51 -17.09 -16.09
N ARG A 50 16.30 -16.01 -16.03
CA ARG A 50 16.37 -15.02 -17.10
C ARG A 50 16.95 -15.61 -18.37
N TYR A 51 18.11 -16.29 -18.27
CA TYR A 51 18.74 -16.90 -19.44
C TYR A 51 17.92 -18.05 -20.03
N ALA A 52 17.22 -18.82 -19.20
CA ALA A 52 16.30 -19.84 -19.69
C ALA A 52 15.12 -19.23 -20.47
N ALA A 53 14.57 -18.10 -20.01
CA ALA A 53 13.52 -17.39 -20.71
C ALA A 53 14.02 -16.72 -22.02
N GLU A 54 15.18 -16.08 -21.99
CA GLU A 54 15.80 -15.46 -23.17
C GLU A 54 16.21 -16.51 -24.23
N GLY A 55 16.69 -17.68 -23.78
CA GLY A 55 17.13 -18.77 -24.65
C GLY A 55 16.04 -19.76 -25.04
N GLY A 56 14.80 -19.61 -24.53
CA GLY A 56 13.70 -20.52 -24.81
C GLY A 56 13.94 -21.96 -24.33
N TRP A 57 14.76 -22.15 -23.28
CA TRP A 57 15.14 -23.48 -22.82
C TRP A 57 13.97 -24.19 -22.15
N GLN A 58 13.62 -25.36 -22.66
CA GLN A 58 12.54 -26.18 -22.12
C GLN A 58 13.10 -27.28 -21.23
N ARG A 59 12.48 -27.48 -20.07
CA ARG A 59 12.79 -28.65 -19.25
C ARG A 59 12.19 -29.90 -19.90
N PRO A 60 12.87 -31.05 -19.78
CA PRO A 60 12.32 -32.29 -20.28
C PRO A 60 10.99 -32.53 -19.52
N SER A 61 9.91 -32.71 -20.28
CA SER A 61 8.60 -33.00 -19.71
C SER A 61 8.71 -34.33 -19.00
N ASP A 62 8.49 -34.30 -17.69
CA ASP A 62 8.49 -35.50 -16.86
C ASP A 62 7.48 -36.51 -17.47
N PRO A 63 7.87 -37.75 -17.78
CA PRO A 63 6.96 -38.73 -18.36
C PRO A 63 5.85 -39.21 -17.38
N ALA A 64 5.78 -38.64 -16.18
CA ALA A 64 4.85 -39.05 -15.11
C ALA A 64 3.69 -38.06 -14.84
N GLY A 65 3.38 -37.14 -15.76
CA GLY A 65 2.21 -36.24 -15.65
C GLY A 65 1.31 -36.28 -16.88
N PRO A 66 -0.03 -36.29 -16.75
CA PRO A 66 -0.91 -36.49 -17.89
C PRO A 66 -0.79 -35.35 -18.89
N ALA A 67 -0.76 -35.71 -20.16
CA ALA A 67 -0.70 -34.85 -21.32
C ALA A 67 -1.80 -33.78 -21.29
N GLY A 68 -1.46 -32.59 -20.79
CA GLY A 68 -2.19 -31.36 -21.01
C GLY A 68 -1.43 -30.52 -22.02
N VAL A 69 -1.94 -30.44 -23.24
CA VAL A 69 -1.48 -29.52 -24.29
C VAL A 69 -1.31 -28.11 -23.70
N PRO A 70 -0.12 -27.48 -23.72
CA PRO A 70 -0.03 -26.08 -23.34
C PRO A 70 -0.59 -25.25 -24.50
N ALA A 71 -1.80 -24.74 -24.29
CA ALA A 71 -2.30 -23.60 -25.05
C ALA A 71 -1.25 -22.46 -25.01
N PRO A 72 -1.11 -21.65 -26.08
CA PRO A 72 -0.16 -20.54 -26.09
C PRO A 72 -0.44 -19.62 -24.90
N ALA A 73 0.54 -19.55 -23.99
CA ALA A 73 0.46 -18.72 -22.81
C ALA A 73 0.22 -17.24 -23.23
N PRO A 74 -0.78 -16.55 -22.66
CA PRO A 74 -0.94 -15.13 -22.91
C PRO A 74 0.30 -14.37 -22.40
N PRO A 75 0.70 -13.28 -23.09
CA PRO A 75 1.88 -12.50 -22.72
C PRO A 75 1.68 -11.88 -21.33
N HIS A 76 2.58 -12.21 -20.41
CA HIS A 76 2.83 -11.49 -19.16
C HIS A 76 1.59 -11.17 -18.31
N ALA A 77 0.93 -12.19 -17.77
CA ALA A 77 0.16 -12.01 -16.55
C ALA A 77 1.14 -11.71 -15.40
N LYS A 78 1.53 -10.44 -15.24
CA LYS A 78 2.14 -9.94 -14.01
C LYS A 78 1.25 -10.44 -12.88
N ALA A 79 1.79 -11.29 -12.00
CA ALA A 79 1.09 -11.75 -10.82
C ALA A 79 0.48 -10.51 -10.15
N ARG A 80 -0.85 -10.41 -10.16
CA ARG A 80 -1.55 -9.31 -9.51
C ARG A 80 -1.07 -9.32 -8.06
N PRO A 81 -0.57 -8.19 -7.52
CA PRO A 81 -0.19 -8.13 -6.12
C PRO A 81 -1.39 -8.58 -5.31
N ALA A 82 -1.18 -9.55 -4.42
CA ALA A 82 -2.21 -10.06 -3.54
C ALA A 82 -2.87 -8.87 -2.83
N LEU A 83 -4.20 -8.79 -2.90
CA LEU A 83 -4.94 -7.72 -2.24
C LEU A 83 -4.60 -7.79 -0.74
N PRO A 84 -4.14 -6.68 -0.13
CA PRO A 84 -3.82 -6.66 1.29
C PRO A 84 -5.07 -7.02 2.09
N THR A 85 -4.88 -7.82 3.14
CA THR A 85 -5.95 -8.21 4.08
C THR A 85 -6.54 -6.97 4.76
N VAL A 86 -7.78 -7.06 5.26
CA VAL A 86 -8.47 -5.93 5.93
C VAL A 86 -7.60 -5.34 7.05
N GLN A 87 -7.02 -6.19 7.92
CA GLN A 87 -6.12 -5.74 8.98
C GLN A 87 -4.83 -5.08 8.45
N GLN A 88 -4.28 -5.57 7.34
CA GLN A 88 -3.10 -4.96 6.74
C GLN A 88 -3.43 -3.59 6.12
N ARG A 89 -4.62 -3.45 5.52
CA ARG A 89 -5.12 -2.16 5.02
C ARG A 89 -5.31 -1.16 6.15
N GLU A 90 -6.00 -1.54 7.24
CA GLU A 90 -6.18 -0.67 8.41
C GLU A 90 -4.84 -0.17 8.98
N ARG A 91 -3.85 -1.06 9.12
CA ARG A 91 -2.50 -0.68 9.56
C ARG A 91 -1.82 0.30 8.61
N ILE A 92 -2.01 0.14 7.30
CA ILE A 92 -1.47 1.05 6.29
C ILE A 92 -2.19 2.40 6.36
N THR A 93 -3.52 2.40 6.43
CA THR A 93 -4.36 3.60 6.57
C THR A 93 -3.97 4.39 7.81
N GLN A 94 -3.86 3.75 8.98
CA GLN A 94 -3.43 4.41 10.23
C GLN A 94 -2.03 5.02 10.12
N LYS A 95 -1.09 4.32 9.47
CA LYS A 95 0.26 4.87 9.25
C LYS A 95 0.26 6.08 8.34
N LEU A 96 -0.51 6.02 7.24
CA LEU A 96 -0.65 7.13 6.31
C LEU A 96 -1.35 8.33 6.96
N TRP A 97 -2.34 8.07 7.82
CA TRP A 97 -3.02 9.11 8.59
C TRP A 97 -2.07 9.84 9.54
N ARG A 98 -1.30 9.11 10.34
CA ARG A 98 -0.28 9.70 11.22
C ARG A 98 0.80 10.46 10.46
N LEU A 99 1.17 9.99 9.27
CA LEU A 99 2.13 10.68 8.43
C LEU A 99 1.56 12.01 7.90
N ALA A 100 0.28 12.01 7.52
CA ALA A 100 -0.41 13.21 7.09
C ALA A 100 -0.58 14.22 8.24
N GLU A 101 -0.92 13.76 9.45
CA GLU A 101 -1.00 14.61 10.65
C GLU A 101 0.35 15.26 10.97
N ARG A 102 1.43 14.48 11.02
CA ARG A 102 2.78 15.04 11.24
C ARG A 102 3.18 16.06 10.19
N HIS A 103 2.87 15.79 8.92
CA HIS A 103 3.16 16.75 7.86
C HIS A 103 2.29 18.00 7.96
N ALA A 104 1.06 17.90 8.45
CA ALA A 104 0.22 19.07 8.70
C ALA A 104 0.78 19.91 9.86
N GLU A 105 1.17 19.29 10.98
CA GLU A 105 1.82 19.97 12.11
C GLU A 105 3.14 20.66 11.68
N GLU A 106 3.99 19.96 10.93
CA GLU A 106 5.24 20.53 10.39
C GLU A 106 5.01 21.72 9.44
N LEU A 107 3.82 21.81 8.84
CA LEU A 107 3.46 22.89 7.92
C LEU A 107 2.91 24.13 8.63
N GLU A 108 2.35 23.99 9.83
CA GLU A 108 1.84 25.12 10.62
C GLU A 108 2.97 26.09 11.01
N ASP A 109 4.17 25.57 11.27
CA ASP A 109 5.34 26.36 11.65
C ASP A 109 6.14 26.91 10.45
N GLN A 110 5.75 26.57 9.21
CA GLN A 110 6.50 26.92 8.01
C GLN A 110 5.99 28.20 7.32
N PRO A 111 6.88 28.98 6.70
CA PRO A 111 6.47 30.13 5.90
C PRO A 111 5.58 29.71 4.72
N LEU A 112 4.57 30.53 4.43
CA LEU A 112 3.45 30.25 3.52
C LEU A 112 3.86 29.69 2.15
N GLU A 113 5.00 30.14 1.60
CA GLU A 113 5.50 29.72 0.29
C GLU A 113 6.02 28.27 0.29
N VAL A 114 6.65 27.86 1.39
CA VAL A 114 7.10 26.47 1.60
C VAL A 114 5.90 25.58 1.88
N ALA A 115 4.93 26.09 2.65
CA ALA A 115 3.70 25.39 2.94
C ALA A 115 2.91 25.06 1.65
N GLN A 116 2.76 26.02 0.73
CA GLN A 116 2.08 25.80 -0.56
C GLN A 116 2.71 24.69 -1.41
N ARG A 117 4.03 24.54 -1.37
CA ARG A 117 4.74 23.49 -2.12
C ARG A 117 4.53 22.10 -1.50
N ALA A 118 4.37 22.03 -0.19
CA ALA A 118 4.15 20.81 0.57
C ALA A 118 2.67 20.37 0.65
N LEU A 119 1.72 21.26 0.33
CA LEU A 119 0.30 20.90 0.16
C LEU A 119 0.08 19.84 -0.96
N GLN A 120 0.94 19.81 -1.98
CA GLN A 120 0.81 18.86 -3.11
C GLN A 120 1.04 17.40 -2.67
N PRO A 121 2.13 17.05 -1.96
CA PRO A 121 2.29 15.75 -1.31
C PRO A 121 1.14 15.38 -0.37
N LEU A 122 0.68 16.32 0.48
CA LEU A 122 -0.41 16.09 1.42
C LEU A 122 -1.72 15.73 0.71
N ALA A 123 -2.07 16.49 -0.34
CA ALA A 123 -3.24 16.24 -1.18
C ALA A 123 -3.19 14.88 -1.89
N ARG A 124 -1.98 14.39 -2.25
CA ARG A 124 -1.82 13.04 -2.81
C ARG A 124 -2.06 11.96 -1.74
N LEU A 125 -1.54 12.15 -0.53
CA LEU A 125 -1.75 11.20 0.57
C LEU A 125 -3.22 11.09 0.95
N THR A 126 -3.92 12.22 1.12
CA THR A 126 -5.36 12.23 1.45
C THR A 126 -6.20 11.61 0.32
N ARG A 127 -5.82 11.82 -0.95
CA ARG A 127 -6.46 11.15 -2.08
C ARG A 127 -6.26 9.64 -2.04
N THR A 128 -5.03 9.16 -1.78
CA THR A 128 -4.76 7.72 -1.69
C THR A 128 -5.51 7.06 -0.54
N LEU A 129 -5.66 7.75 0.59
CA LEU A 129 -6.48 7.31 1.72
C LEU A 129 -7.95 7.17 1.31
N GLY A 130 -8.51 8.18 0.62
CA GLY A 130 -9.87 8.12 0.10
C GLY A 130 -10.09 7.03 -0.97
N GLU A 131 -9.09 6.73 -1.79
CA GLU A 131 -9.17 5.60 -2.74
C GLU A 131 -9.11 4.24 -2.03
N MET A 132 -8.29 4.10 -0.99
CA MET A 132 -8.24 2.88 -0.18
C MET A 132 -9.56 2.62 0.58
N ASP A 133 -10.20 3.68 1.07
CA ASP A 133 -11.48 3.62 1.80
C ASP A 133 -12.66 3.22 0.89
N LYS A 134 -12.68 3.69 -0.37
CA LYS A 134 -13.67 3.25 -1.37
C LYS A 134 -13.65 1.74 -1.63
N HIS A 135 -12.53 1.08 -1.36
CA HIS A 135 -12.38 -0.37 -1.51
C HIS A 135 -12.70 -1.16 -0.22
N VAL A 136 -13.13 -0.48 0.85
CA VAL A 136 -13.64 -1.09 2.09
C VAL A 136 -15.13 -1.36 1.98
N GLN A 137 -15.89 -0.52 1.27
CA GLN A 137 -17.28 -0.82 0.96
C GLN A 137 -17.35 -1.74 -0.26
N PRO A 138 -17.92 -2.96 -0.15
CA PRO A 138 -18.31 -3.69 -1.36
C PRO A 138 -19.27 -2.79 -2.16
N PRO A 139 -19.24 -2.83 -3.51
CA PRO A 139 -20.28 -2.16 -4.29
C PRO A 139 -21.61 -2.73 -3.81
N LEU A 140 -22.38 -1.90 -3.11
CA LEU A 140 -23.73 -2.24 -2.69
C LEU A 140 -24.49 -2.60 -3.98
N ASP A 141 -25.23 -3.70 -3.95
CA ASP A 141 -26.03 -4.14 -5.09
C ASP A 141 -26.87 -2.98 -5.60
N ALA A 142 -27.08 -2.91 -6.93
CA ALA A 142 -27.73 -1.80 -7.63
C ALA A 142 -29.19 -1.49 -7.19
N GLY A 143 -29.69 -2.14 -6.14
CA GLY A 143 -30.98 -1.89 -5.49
C GLY A 143 -30.91 -1.38 -4.04
N GLN A 144 -29.73 -1.14 -3.47
CA GLN A 144 -29.56 -0.66 -2.08
C GLN A 144 -29.35 0.85 -1.94
N TYR A 145 -29.57 1.62 -3.01
CA TYR A 145 -29.95 3.02 -2.83
C TYR A 145 -31.41 3.04 -2.38
N GLU A 146 -31.66 2.74 -1.11
CA GLU A 146 -32.76 3.43 -0.44
C GLU A 146 -32.37 4.90 -0.44
N ILE A 147 -32.69 5.59 -1.54
CA ILE A 147 -32.86 7.03 -1.52
C ILE A 147 -33.94 7.21 -0.47
N ASP A 148 -33.52 7.58 0.73
CA ASP A 148 -34.39 7.85 1.86
C ASP A 148 -35.48 8.79 1.34
N THR A 149 -36.65 8.25 1.02
CA THR A 149 -37.82 8.98 0.53
C THR A 149 -38.46 9.76 1.66
N LYS A 150 -37.67 10.17 2.65
CA LYS A 150 -38.04 11.22 3.58
C LYS A 150 -38.16 12.50 2.75
N PRO A 151 -39.27 13.25 2.91
CA PRO A 151 -39.35 14.58 2.32
C PRO A 151 -38.10 15.34 2.74
N ARG A 152 -37.35 15.85 1.76
CA ARG A 152 -36.16 16.65 2.01
C ARG A 152 -36.55 17.74 2.99
N ARG A 153 -36.07 17.66 4.23
CA ARG A 153 -36.24 18.70 5.24
C ARG A 153 -35.87 20.02 4.58
N SER A 154 -36.69 21.04 4.78
CA SER A 154 -36.41 22.32 4.15
C SER A 154 -35.06 22.85 4.66
N LEU A 155 -34.33 23.60 3.83
CA LEU A 155 -33.07 24.23 4.26
C LEU A 155 -33.25 25.09 5.52
N HIS A 156 -34.45 25.60 5.77
CA HIS A 156 -34.79 26.39 6.94
C HIS A 156 -34.89 25.49 8.18
N GLU A 157 -35.53 24.32 8.08
CA GLU A 157 -35.58 23.34 9.17
C GLU A 157 -34.18 22.86 9.58
N MET A 158 -33.31 22.60 8.60
CA MET A 158 -31.91 22.22 8.89
C MET A 158 -31.12 23.36 9.52
N ARG A 159 -31.40 24.60 9.12
CA ARG A 159 -30.77 25.79 9.73
C ARG A 159 -31.24 25.99 11.17
N ASP A 160 -32.54 25.86 11.42
CA ASP A 160 -33.13 26.04 12.74
C ASP A 160 -32.68 24.92 13.70
N GLU A 161 -32.57 23.68 13.20
CA GLU A 161 -32.00 22.54 13.94
C GLU A 161 -30.52 22.78 14.28
N LEU A 162 -29.73 23.33 13.35
CA LEU A 162 -28.33 23.67 13.59
C LEU A 162 -28.16 24.82 14.60
N VAL A 163 -29.00 25.85 14.52
CA VAL A 163 -29.03 26.95 15.50
C VAL A 163 -29.39 26.43 16.88
N ALA A 164 -30.44 25.61 17.00
CA ALA A 164 -30.84 25.01 18.27
C ALA A 164 -29.73 24.09 18.84
N HIS A 165 -28.98 23.39 17.97
CA HIS A 165 -27.86 22.57 18.40
C HIS A 165 -26.69 23.41 18.92
N LEU A 166 -26.35 24.52 18.25
CA LEU A 166 -25.31 25.44 18.70
C LEU A 166 -25.68 26.12 20.02
N GLU A 167 -26.92 26.57 20.18
CA GLU A 167 -27.42 27.16 21.45
C GLU A 167 -27.36 26.16 22.61
N ARG A 168 -27.56 24.87 22.33
CA ARG A 168 -27.42 23.81 23.32
C ARG A 168 -25.95 23.63 23.73
N ILE A 169 -25.03 23.57 22.77
CA ILE A 169 -23.59 23.45 23.04
C ILE A 169 -23.12 24.64 23.89
N GLU A 170 -23.49 25.86 23.50
CA GLU A 170 -23.08 27.09 24.20
C GLU A 170 -23.62 27.14 25.64
N ARG A 171 -24.80 26.56 25.89
CA ARG A 171 -25.35 26.39 27.25
C ARG A 171 -24.58 25.35 28.04
N GLU A 172 -24.31 24.19 27.44
CA GLU A 172 -23.55 23.11 28.08
C GLU A 172 -22.12 23.57 28.43
N GLU A 173 -21.48 24.36 27.56
CA GLU A 173 -20.17 24.97 27.82
C GLU A 173 -20.22 25.98 28.96
N ARG A 174 -21.24 26.85 29.00
CA ARG A 174 -21.42 27.79 30.13
C ARG A 174 -21.65 27.07 31.45
N GLU A 175 -22.47 26.02 31.45
CA GLU A 175 -22.69 25.18 32.64
C GLU A 175 -21.40 24.44 33.06
N TYR A 176 -20.59 24.01 32.10
CA TYR A 176 -19.29 23.40 32.35
C TYR A 176 -18.31 24.41 32.96
N GLU A 177 -18.20 25.62 32.38
CA GLU A 177 -17.38 26.70 32.92
C GLU A 177 -17.82 27.10 34.34
N GLU A 178 -19.12 27.26 34.60
CA GLU A 178 -19.64 27.57 35.93
C GLU A 178 -19.34 26.46 36.94
N ARG A 179 -19.49 25.18 36.54
CA ARG A 179 -19.22 24.02 37.39
C ARG A 179 -17.73 23.87 37.70
N TYR A 180 -16.85 24.11 36.74
CA TYR A 180 -15.42 23.90 36.89
C TYR A 180 -14.66 25.14 37.36
N ARG A 181 -15.22 26.34 37.23
CA ARG A 181 -14.64 27.57 37.81
C ARG A 181 -14.49 27.47 39.33
N TRP A 182 -15.44 26.83 40.02
CA TRP A 182 -15.36 26.61 41.47
C TRP A 182 -14.29 25.57 41.85
N THR A 183 -14.04 24.56 40.99
CA THR A 183 -13.02 23.53 41.27
C THR A 183 -11.57 24.03 41.22
N PHE A 184 -11.32 25.18 40.57
CA PHE A 184 -9.99 25.80 40.52
C PHE A 184 -9.78 26.90 41.56
N GLU A 185 -10.82 27.59 42.04
CA GLU A 185 -10.69 28.65 43.08
C GLU A 185 -10.46 28.08 44.50
N ASP A 186 -10.97 26.87 44.81
CA ASP A 186 -10.82 26.24 46.14
C ASP A 186 -9.57 25.36 46.30
N GLY A 187 -8.61 25.45 45.37
CA GLY A 187 -7.26 24.89 45.57
C GLY A 187 -7.19 23.37 45.74
N ALA A 188 -8.21 22.62 45.32
CA ALA A 188 -8.18 21.16 45.26
C ALA A 188 -7.63 20.67 43.90
N GLY A 189 -6.48 21.20 43.51
CA GLY A 189 -5.63 20.61 42.48
C GLY A 189 -4.72 19.55 43.13
N ILE A 190 -4.75 18.34 42.57
CA ILE A 190 -3.96 17.16 42.97
C ILE A 190 -2.47 17.47 42.96
#